data_AF-A0A166MED1-F1
#
_entry.id   AF-A0A166MED1-F1
#
_cell.length_a   1.000
_cell.length_b   1.000
_cell.length_c   1.000
_cell.angle_alpha   90.00
_cell.angle_beta   90.00
_cell.angle_gamma   90.00
#
_symmetry.space_group_name_H-M   'P 1'
#
loop_
_entity.id
_entity.type
_entity.pdbx_description
1 polymer ?
#
loop_
_entity_poly.entity_id
_entity_poly.type
_entity_poly.pdbx_seq_one_letter_code
_entity_poly.pdbx_strand_id
1 'polypeptide(L)'
;MRGTALLLFISTTLAASVKLHWVDGKTPATTPAGTAFGLPWAQGAFAKNGTVSATDANGKTVPVQTWPLAFLKWSGHALAADSALSESLTVEPGDATEHDTPVTVSQDASSVTVSTGSFKATFNKAGDTPVASLTLGSATKAQNGQLVAHIQAGPDPEIGEQSPPVTVLKGVVDSTTVEQEGPVTGKYQGGDHAPFLPFTARFYIAAGATSVRVVHFFVFDGDQNADFIKGLGLTFSTPLSDALYDRHVRFSSSDGGILGEAVLGLYGLRRDATNRVLDAQFAGTPLPDPSTWPSTISS
;
A
#
# COMPACT_ATOMS: atom_id res chain seq x y z
N MET A 1 -2.90 -1.84 24.54
CA MET A 1 -2.67 -1.13 23.27
C MET A 1 -3.96 -0.41 22.92
N ARG A 2 -4.02 0.90 23.17
CA ARG A 2 -5.24 1.70 22.98
C ARG A 2 -5.17 2.34 21.60
N GLY A 3 -6.17 2.07 20.76
CA GLY A 3 -6.34 2.74 19.49
C GLY A 3 -6.45 4.24 19.71
N THR A 4 -5.58 5.00 19.06
CA THR A 4 -5.50 6.45 19.19
C THR A 4 -6.66 7.08 18.42
N ALA A 5 -7.70 7.46 19.15
CA ALA A 5 -8.77 8.32 18.66
C ALA A 5 -8.29 9.78 18.67
N LEU A 6 -8.49 10.47 17.55
CA LEU A 6 -8.21 11.89 17.35
C LEU A 6 -9.14 12.76 18.22
N LEU A 7 -8.56 13.57 19.10
CA LEU A 7 -9.27 14.67 19.77
C LEU A 7 -8.66 16.00 19.28
N LEU A 8 -9.47 16.81 18.59
CA LEU A 8 -9.06 18.12 18.08
C LEU A 8 -9.62 19.23 18.99
N PHE A 9 -8.75 20.10 19.51
CA PHE A 9 -9.17 21.33 20.20
C PHE A 9 -9.64 22.37 19.18
N ILE A 10 -10.91 22.78 19.28
CA ILE A 10 -11.50 23.85 18.47
C ILE A 10 -11.37 25.17 19.23
N SER A 11 -10.61 26.11 18.68
CA SER A 11 -10.74 27.54 19.06
C SER A 11 -11.94 28.11 18.31
N THR A 12 -12.96 28.54 19.05
CA THR A 12 -14.22 29.08 18.52
C THR A 12 -14.05 30.52 18.02
N THR A 13 -13.69 30.67 16.75
CA THR A 13 -14.07 31.80 15.87
C THR A 13 -14.01 31.33 14.41
N LEU A 14 -15.04 31.68 13.63
CA LEU A 14 -15.35 31.22 12.25
C LEU A 14 -14.15 31.09 11.31
N ALA A 15 -14.18 30.15 10.38
CA ALA A 15 -13.20 30.14 9.29
C ALA A 15 -13.84 29.78 7.95
N ALA A 16 -13.87 30.76 7.05
CA ALA A 16 -13.90 30.53 5.61
C ALA A 16 -12.62 29.83 5.12
N SER A 17 -11.57 29.75 5.96
CA SER A 17 -10.25 29.18 5.62
C SER A 17 -9.66 28.47 6.83
N VAL A 18 -9.23 27.21 6.68
CA VAL A 18 -8.75 26.32 7.75
C VAL A 18 -7.27 26.03 7.53
N LYS A 19 -6.46 26.27 8.57
CA LYS A 19 -5.03 25.95 8.56
C LYS A 19 -4.78 24.60 9.23
N LEU A 20 -4.14 23.69 8.50
CA LEU A 20 -3.81 22.33 8.90
C LEU A 20 -2.31 22.19 9.16
N HIS A 21 -1.98 21.27 10.06
CA HIS A 21 -0.61 20.95 10.46
C HIS A 21 -0.43 19.43 10.53
N TRP A 22 0.81 18.97 10.37
CA TRP A 22 1.18 17.59 10.60
C TRP A 22 1.00 17.20 12.07
N VAL A 23 0.53 15.98 12.31
CA VAL A 23 0.23 15.47 13.65
C VAL A 23 1.47 15.51 14.55
N ASP A 24 2.64 15.17 14.02
CA ASP A 24 3.90 15.15 14.76
C ASP A 24 4.57 16.55 14.86
N GLY A 25 3.90 17.60 14.37
CA GLY A 25 4.40 18.97 14.38
C GLY A 25 5.59 19.22 13.44
N LYS A 26 5.94 18.25 12.60
CA LYS A 26 7.05 18.34 11.64
C LYS A 26 6.60 17.86 10.26
N THR A 27 7.11 18.52 9.23
CA THR A 27 6.91 18.11 7.84
C THR A 27 7.56 16.74 7.60
N PRO A 28 6.82 15.73 7.11
CA PRO A 28 7.39 14.45 6.76
C PRO A 28 8.29 14.58 5.51
N ALA A 29 9.30 13.71 5.40
CA ALA A 29 10.17 13.69 4.23
C ALA A 29 9.46 13.20 2.96
N THR A 30 8.45 12.34 3.11
CA THR A 30 7.67 11.74 2.01
C THR A 30 6.28 11.33 2.51
N THR A 31 5.31 11.31 1.60
CA THR A 31 3.97 10.75 1.78
C THR A 31 3.63 9.86 0.59
N PRO A 32 4.24 8.66 0.47
CA PRO A 32 4.28 7.90 -0.79
C PRO A 32 2.91 7.36 -1.22
N ALA A 33 1.95 7.26 -0.29
CA ALA A 33 0.58 6.83 -0.55
C ALA A 33 -0.43 8.00 -0.59
N GLY A 34 0.07 9.24 -0.58
CA GLY A 34 -0.74 10.44 -0.36
C GLY A 34 -1.25 10.57 1.06
N THR A 35 -2.12 11.56 1.28
CA THR A 35 -2.75 11.80 2.58
C THR A 35 -4.23 12.06 2.42
N ALA A 36 -5.01 11.71 3.43
CA ALA A 36 -6.44 12.01 3.49
C ALA A 36 -6.81 12.54 4.87
N PHE A 37 -7.69 13.52 4.90
CA PHE A 37 -8.12 14.20 6.12
C PHE A 37 -9.58 14.64 6.03
N GLY A 38 -10.19 14.94 7.18
CA GLY A 38 -11.55 15.46 7.26
C GLY A 38 -11.56 16.90 7.76
N LEU A 39 -12.43 17.73 7.20
CA LEU A 39 -12.67 19.09 7.69
C LEU A 39 -14.11 19.25 8.19
N PRO A 40 -14.32 19.84 9.39
CA PRO A 40 -15.63 20.23 9.84
C PRO A 40 -16.01 21.60 9.25
N TRP A 41 -17.30 21.77 8.94
CA TRP A 41 -17.85 23.04 8.47
C TRP A 41 -18.91 23.57 9.42
N ALA A 42 -18.95 24.90 9.55
CA ALA A 42 -20.09 25.56 10.16
C ALA A 42 -21.35 25.30 9.32
N GLN A 43 -22.51 25.32 9.96
CA GLN A 43 -23.79 25.10 9.28
C GLN A 43 -23.96 26.10 8.13
N GLY A 44 -24.18 25.59 6.92
CA GLY A 44 -24.37 26.40 5.71
C GLY A 44 -23.09 26.95 5.07
N ALA A 45 -21.91 26.70 5.65
CA ALA A 45 -20.64 27.20 5.13
C ALA A 45 -20.06 26.38 3.96
N PHE A 46 -20.56 25.16 3.73
CA PHE A 46 -20.10 24.30 2.66
C PHE A 46 -21.27 23.70 1.87
N ALA A 47 -21.19 23.82 0.55
CA ALA A 47 -22.22 23.30 -0.34
C ALA A 47 -22.13 21.78 -0.47
N LYS A 48 -23.24 21.12 -0.83
CA LYS A 48 -23.30 19.65 -0.95
C LYS A 48 -22.26 19.05 -1.89
N ASN A 49 -22.00 19.74 -2.98
CA ASN A 49 -20.99 19.39 -3.97
C ASN A 49 -19.93 20.51 -4.05
N GLY A 50 -19.67 21.19 -2.93
CA GLY A 50 -18.64 22.21 -2.85
C GLY A 50 -17.26 21.62 -3.09
N THR A 51 -16.37 22.44 -3.63
CA THR A 51 -14.94 22.16 -3.75
C THR A 51 -14.17 23.04 -2.79
N VAL A 52 -12.89 22.73 -2.61
CA VAL A 52 -11.96 23.56 -1.85
C VAL A 52 -10.75 23.89 -2.69
N SER A 53 -10.19 25.07 -2.47
CA SER A 53 -8.82 25.39 -2.85
C SER A 53 -7.89 25.07 -1.68
N ALA A 54 -6.65 24.71 -1.98
CA ALA A 54 -5.63 24.44 -0.97
C ALA A 54 -4.30 25.09 -1.35
N THR A 55 -3.59 25.60 -0.35
CA THR A 55 -2.33 26.33 -0.54
C THR A 55 -1.34 25.94 0.56
N ASP A 56 -0.10 25.67 0.16
CA ASP A 56 0.98 25.34 1.10
C ASP A 56 1.47 26.59 1.87
N ALA A 57 2.39 26.39 2.81
CA ALA A 57 2.95 27.49 3.63
C ALA A 57 3.70 28.56 2.80
N ASN A 58 4.09 28.25 1.57
CA ASN A 58 4.81 29.15 0.65
C ASN A 58 3.88 29.85 -0.34
N GLY A 59 2.55 29.64 -0.25
CA GLY A 59 1.59 30.21 -1.18
C GLY A 59 1.42 29.40 -2.48
N LYS A 60 1.99 28.19 -2.58
CA LYS A 60 1.83 27.32 -3.75
C LYS A 60 0.49 26.61 -3.69
N THR A 61 -0.27 26.66 -4.78
CA THR A 61 -1.51 25.90 -4.93
C THR A 61 -1.25 24.40 -4.91
N VAL A 62 -2.09 23.67 -4.19
CA VAL A 62 -2.01 22.21 -4.01
C VAL A 62 -3.27 21.56 -4.59
N PRO A 63 -3.15 20.61 -5.54
CA PRO A 63 -4.29 19.83 -5.99
C PRO A 63 -4.91 19.02 -4.86
N VAL A 64 -6.23 19.12 -4.71
CA VAL A 64 -6.99 18.51 -3.61
C VAL A 64 -8.28 17.91 -4.13
N GLN A 65 -8.50 16.64 -3.86
CA GLN A 65 -9.77 15.97 -4.11
C GLN A 65 -10.70 16.18 -2.91
N THR A 66 -12.00 16.38 -3.14
CA THR A 66 -12.99 16.60 -2.08
C THR A 66 -14.22 15.72 -2.29
N TRP A 67 -14.77 15.19 -1.20
CA TRP A 67 -16.06 14.49 -1.20
C TRP A 67 -16.85 14.80 0.08
N PRO A 68 -18.20 14.82 0.00
CA PRO A 68 -19.03 15.09 1.17
C PRO A 68 -19.00 13.92 2.17
N LEU A 69 -18.97 14.23 3.47
CA LEU A 69 -19.16 13.26 4.56
C LEU A 69 -20.36 13.72 5.42
N ALA A 70 -21.19 12.78 5.88
CA ALA A 70 -22.24 12.99 6.89
C ALA A 70 -22.95 14.38 6.90
N PHE A 71 -24.08 14.51 6.19
CA PHE A 71 -24.98 15.69 6.22
C PHE A 71 -24.28 17.08 6.24
N LEU A 72 -23.30 17.31 5.36
CA LEU A 72 -22.65 18.62 5.12
C LEU A 72 -21.98 19.27 6.33
N LYS A 73 -21.81 18.51 7.40
CA LYS A 73 -21.04 18.91 8.58
C LYS A 73 -19.55 18.64 8.36
N TRP A 74 -19.22 17.62 7.57
CA TRP A 74 -17.85 17.24 7.29
C TRP A 74 -17.63 17.05 5.79
N SER A 75 -16.41 17.30 5.32
CA SER A 75 -15.93 16.81 4.04
C SER A 75 -14.67 16.00 4.23
N GLY A 76 -14.46 15.02 3.36
CA GLY A 76 -13.21 14.33 3.22
C GLY A 76 -12.39 14.98 2.10
N HIS A 77 -11.08 15.02 2.29
CA HIS A 77 -10.14 15.52 1.32
C HIS A 77 -8.97 14.56 1.15
N ALA A 78 -8.40 14.52 -0.04
CA ALA A 78 -7.18 13.77 -0.32
C ALA A 78 -6.19 14.58 -1.14
N LEU A 79 -4.91 14.36 -0.84
CA LEU A 79 -3.77 14.92 -1.56
C LEU A 79 -3.01 13.80 -2.27
N ALA A 80 -2.38 14.16 -3.39
CA ALA A 80 -1.46 13.30 -4.13
C ALA A 80 -0.27 12.85 -3.27
N ALA A 81 0.40 11.79 -3.70
CA ALA A 81 1.65 11.36 -3.08
C ALA A 81 2.71 12.46 -3.16
N ASP A 82 3.48 12.61 -2.07
CA ASP A 82 4.56 13.59 -1.93
C ASP A 82 4.13 15.04 -2.22
N SER A 83 2.84 15.33 -2.04
CA SER A 83 2.27 16.67 -2.16
C SER A 83 2.16 17.35 -0.80
N ALA A 84 2.10 18.69 -0.81
CA ALA A 84 1.99 19.52 0.39
C ALA A 84 3.00 19.19 1.50
N LEU A 85 4.24 18.85 1.13
CA LEU A 85 5.36 18.67 2.07
C LEU A 85 5.85 20.03 2.59
N SER A 86 4.96 20.74 3.28
CA SER A 86 5.16 22.04 3.93
C SER A 86 4.71 21.98 5.39
N GLU A 87 5.13 22.97 6.20
CA GLU A 87 4.79 23.02 7.63
C GLU A 87 3.28 23.14 7.91
N SER A 88 2.54 23.71 6.96
CA SER A 88 1.09 23.83 7.02
C SER A 88 0.46 23.79 5.65
N LEU A 89 -0.83 23.47 5.62
CA LEU A 89 -1.71 23.56 4.47
C LEU A 89 -2.93 24.41 4.83
N THR A 90 -3.24 25.42 4.04
CA THR A 90 -4.45 26.23 4.21
C THR A 90 -5.49 25.75 3.22
N VAL A 91 -6.73 25.52 3.67
CA VAL A 91 -7.84 24.97 2.87
C VAL A 91 -9.07 25.83 3.06
N GLU A 92 -9.70 26.25 1.96
CA GLU A 92 -10.91 27.09 1.97
C GLU A 92 -11.89 26.69 0.87
N PRO A 93 -13.21 26.93 1.03
CA PRO A 93 -14.16 26.74 -0.06
C PRO A 93 -13.74 27.58 -1.27
N GLY A 94 -13.67 26.93 -2.43
CA GLY A 94 -13.13 27.56 -3.63
C GLY A 94 -12.95 26.57 -4.76
N ASP A 95 -12.43 27.04 -5.88
CA ASP A 95 -12.21 26.21 -7.06
C ASP A 95 -11.10 25.19 -6.79
N ALA A 96 -11.39 23.92 -7.09
CA ALA A 96 -10.39 22.86 -7.00
C ALA A 96 -9.35 23.03 -8.11
N THR A 97 -8.09 22.79 -7.75
CA THR A 97 -7.01 22.62 -8.73
C THR A 97 -6.87 21.13 -9.02
N GLU A 98 -6.92 20.77 -10.30
CA GLU A 98 -6.67 19.39 -10.72
C GLU A 98 -5.18 19.06 -10.67
N HIS A 99 -4.89 17.77 -10.48
CA HIS A 99 -3.52 17.27 -10.57
C HIS A 99 -3.15 17.05 -12.03
N ASP A 100 -1.94 17.46 -12.46
CA ASP A 100 -1.48 17.34 -13.86
C ASP A 100 -1.55 15.90 -14.41
N THR A 101 -1.44 14.91 -13.51
CA THR A 101 -1.62 13.49 -13.80
C THR A 101 -2.63 12.91 -12.82
N PRO A 102 -3.94 12.99 -13.11
CA PRO A 102 -4.95 12.49 -12.20
C PRO A 102 -4.96 10.96 -12.16
N VAL A 103 -5.56 10.39 -11.11
CA VAL A 103 -5.83 8.95 -11.07
C VAL A 103 -6.88 8.63 -12.13
N THR A 104 -6.61 7.63 -12.97
CA THR A 104 -7.57 7.10 -13.92
C THR A 104 -7.99 5.70 -13.53
N VAL A 105 -9.29 5.40 -13.68
CA VAL A 105 -9.85 4.09 -13.40
C VAL A 105 -10.55 3.60 -14.66
N SER A 106 -10.18 2.42 -15.13
CA SER A 106 -10.89 1.71 -16.19
C SER A 106 -11.41 0.38 -15.65
N GLN A 107 -12.56 -0.04 -16.14
CA GLN A 107 -13.21 -1.28 -15.72
C GLN A 107 -13.64 -2.07 -16.94
N ASP A 108 -13.46 -3.38 -16.85
CA ASP A 108 -14.07 -4.34 -17.77
C ASP A 108 -14.92 -5.37 -16.97
N ALA A 109 -15.38 -6.43 -17.63
CA ALA A 109 -16.21 -7.45 -17.02
C ALA A 109 -15.48 -8.24 -15.91
N SER A 110 -14.16 -8.36 -16.00
CA SER A 110 -13.32 -9.21 -15.16
C SER A 110 -12.40 -8.44 -14.21
N SER A 111 -12.09 -7.18 -14.54
CA SER A 111 -11.04 -6.43 -13.85
C SER A 111 -11.36 -4.95 -13.63
N VAL A 112 -10.65 -4.36 -12.68
CA VAL A 112 -10.53 -2.92 -12.46
C VAL A 112 -9.06 -2.56 -12.59
N THR A 113 -8.71 -1.58 -13.43
CA THR A 113 -7.36 -1.05 -13.53
C THR A 113 -7.33 0.39 -13.05
N VAL A 114 -6.44 0.67 -12.10
CA VAL A 114 -6.17 2.02 -11.55
C VAL A 114 -4.79 2.45 -12.02
N SER A 115 -4.67 3.66 -12.55
CA SER A 115 -3.43 4.21 -13.11
C SER A 115 -3.14 5.60 -12.56
N THR A 116 -1.88 5.82 -12.19
CA THR A 116 -1.36 7.13 -11.72
C THR A 116 -0.34 7.72 -12.70
N GLY A 117 -0.35 7.23 -13.95
CA GLY A 117 0.61 7.57 -14.99
C GLY A 117 1.49 6.37 -15.32
N SER A 118 2.74 6.39 -14.86
CA SER A 118 3.68 5.27 -15.08
C SER A 118 3.36 4.04 -14.24
N PHE A 119 2.65 4.17 -13.12
CA PHE A 119 2.25 3.06 -12.28
C PHE A 119 0.80 2.63 -12.58
N LYS A 120 0.57 1.31 -12.67
CA LYS A 120 -0.76 0.72 -12.84
C LYS A 120 -0.94 -0.45 -11.88
N ALA A 121 -2.12 -0.52 -11.29
CA ALA A 121 -2.58 -1.65 -10.48
C ALA A 121 -3.84 -2.24 -11.09
N THR A 122 -3.84 -3.54 -11.34
CA THR A 122 -5.00 -4.26 -11.88
C THR A 122 -5.52 -5.23 -10.82
N PHE A 123 -6.83 -5.15 -10.56
CA PHE A 123 -7.55 -5.93 -9.57
C PHE A 123 -8.58 -6.82 -10.25
N ASN A 124 -8.62 -8.09 -9.86
CA ASN A 124 -9.64 -9.01 -10.37
C ASN A 124 -10.97 -8.78 -9.63
N LYS A 125 -12.09 -8.92 -10.35
CA LYS A 125 -13.43 -8.80 -9.78
C LYS A 125 -13.93 -10.08 -9.09
N ALA A 126 -13.24 -11.19 -9.30
CA ALA A 126 -13.54 -12.50 -8.73
C ALA A 126 -12.27 -13.39 -8.68
N GLY A 127 -12.35 -14.51 -7.94
CA GLY A 127 -11.29 -15.52 -7.87
C GLY A 127 -10.31 -15.33 -6.71
N ASP A 128 -9.29 -16.19 -6.63
CA ASP A 128 -8.35 -16.28 -5.49
C ASP A 128 -7.17 -15.29 -5.54
N THR A 129 -7.21 -14.38 -6.51
CA THR A 129 -6.09 -13.50 -6.86
C THR A 129 -6.58 -12.05 -6.96
N PRO A 130 -6.90 -11.40 -5.83
CA PRO A 130 -7.48 -10.05 -5.81
C PRO A 130 -6.63 -9.01 -6.55
N VAL A 131 -5.30 -9.09 -6.46
CA VAL A 131 -4.39 -8.21 -7.21
C VAL A 131 -3.80 -8.99 -8.37
N ALA A 132 -4.25 -8.69 -9.59
CA ALA A 132 -3.75 -9.36 -10.78
C ALA A 132 -2.29 -8.98 -11.04
N SER A 133 -2.00 -7.67 -11.07
CA SER A 133 -0.65 -7.16 -11.33
C SER A 133 -0.45 -5.73 -10.84
N LEU A 134 0.82 -5.41 -10.54
CA LEU A 134 1.34 -4.08 -10.30
C LEU A 134 2.46 -3.83 -11.31
N THR A 135 2.32 -2.80 -12.14
CA THR A 135 3.27 -2.45 -13.19
C THR A 135 3.84 -1.05 -12.98
N LEU A 136 5.11 -0.88 -13.35
CA LEU A 136 5.78 0.41 -13.37
C LEU A 136 6.45 0.58 -14.74
N GLY A 137 6.00 1.57 -15.50
CA GLY A 137 6.30 1.71 -16.92
C GLY A 137 5.71 0.53 -17.69
N SER A 138 6.56 -0.17 -18.45
CA SER A 138 6.20 -1.39 -19.17
C SER A 138 6.44 -2.68 -18.37
N ALA A 139 7.08 -2.59 -17.20
CA ALA A 139 7.52 -3.76 -16.45
C ALA A 139 6.52 -4.14 -15.34
N THR A 140 6.10 -5.41 -15.32
CA THR A 140 5.41 -5.99 -14.17
C THR A 140 6.38 -6.15 -13.02
N LYS A 141 6.06 -5.56 -11.86
CA LYS A 141 6.89 -5.61 -10.65
C LYS A 141 6.36 -6.61 -9.63
N ALA A 142 5.05 -6.83 -9.60
CA ALA A 142 4.41 -7.88 -8.84
C ALA A 142 3.16 -8.37 -9.57
N GLN A 143 2.79 -9.63 -9.37
CA GLN A 143 1.60 -10.24 -9.93
C GLN A 143 1.08 -11.34 -9.01
N ASN A 144 -0.12 -11.83 -9.29
CA ASN A 144 -0.75 -12.91 -8.54
C ASN A 144 -0.80 -12.63 -7.02
N GLY A 145 -1.28 -11.45 -6.64
CA GLY A 145 -1.44 -11.07 -5.24
C GLY A 145 -2.59 -11.84 -4.60
N GLN A 146 -2.28 -12.68 -3.61
CA GLN A 146 -3.22 -13.56 -2.92
C GLN A 146 -3.23 -13.31 -1.42
N LEU A 147 -4.42 -13.26 -0.82
CA LEU A 147 -4.57 -13.35 0.62
C LEU A 147 -4.45 -14.83 1.01
N VAL A 148 -3.63 -15.15 1.99
CA VAL A 148 -3.40 -16.53 2.45
C VAL A 148 -3.69 -16.66 3.94
N ALA A 149 -4.29 -17.78 4.32
CA ALA A 149 -4.48 -18.17 5.70
C ALA A 149 -4.01 -19.62 5.89
N HIS A 150 -3.25 -19.86 6.94
CA HIS A 150 -2.82 -21.20 7.35
C HIS A 150 -3.61 -21.56 8.59
N ILE A 151 -4.29 -22.70 8.56
CA ILE A 151 -5.07 -23.23 9.69
C ILE A 151 -4.62 -24.63 10.05
N GLN A 152 -4.89 -25.05 11.28
CA GLN A 152 -4.62 -26.42 11.74
C GLN A 152 -5.68 -26.87 12.76
N ALA A 153 -5.89 -28.18 12.86
CA ALA A 153 -6.96 -28.81 13.66
C ALA A 153 -6.63 -28.96 15.16
N GLY A 154 -5.92 -27.99 15.75
CA GLY A 154 -5.50 -28.03 17.15
C GLY A 154 -4.37 -27.05 17.48
N PRO A 155 -4.04 -26.84 18.77
CA PRO A 155 -2.88 -26.06 19.16
C PRO A 155 -1.57 -26.75 18.74
N ASP A 156 -0.47 -25.99 18.73
CA ASP A 156 0.86 -26.60 18.61
C ASP A 156 1.14 -27.45 19.86
N PRO A 157 1.67 -28.67 19.68
CA PRO A 157 1.90 -29.57 20.79
C PRO A 157 3.20 -29.21 21.54
N GLU A 158 3.47 -29.91 22.64
CA GLU A 158 4.72 -29.75 23.38
C GLU A 158 5.94 -30.19 22.57
N ILE A 159 7.14 -29.78 23.01
CA ILE A 159 8.39 -30.09 22.33
C ILE A 159 8.58 -31.62 22.23
N GLY A 160 8.78 -32.11 21.01
CA GLY A 160 8.99 -33.54 20.72
C GLY A 160 7.76 -34.26 20.16
N GLU A 161 6.61 -33.59 20.13
CA GLU A 161 5.39 -34.09 19.51
C GLU A 161 5.18 -33.54 18.10
N GLN A 162 4.42 -34.28 17.29
CA GLN A 162 4.14 -33.89 15.90
C GLN A 162 3.00 -32.88 15.82
N SER A 163 3.25 -31.71 15.23
CA SER A 163 2.20 -30.71 14.99
C SER A 163 1.07 -31.24 14.09
N PRO A 164 -0.18 -30.78 14.30
CA PRO A 164 -1.25 -31.08 13.36
C PRO A 164 -0.91 -30.61 11.93
N PRO A 165 -1.43 -31.28 10.88
CA PRO A 165 -1.27 -30.83 9.51
C PRO A 165 -1.79 -29.40 9.32
N VAL A 166 -1.06 -28.62 8.50
CA VAL A 166 -1.45 -27.26 8.14
C VAL A 166 -2.22 -27.27 6.83
N THR A 167 -3.42 -26.70 6.83
CA THR A 167 -4.21 -26.44 5.63
C THR A 167 -4.02 -24.99 5.18
N VAL A 168 -3.72 -24.80 3.90
CA VAL A 168 -3.57 -23.48 3.28
C VAL A 168 -4.88 -23.09 2.60
N LEU A 169 -5.42 -21.94 2.99
CA LEU A 169 -6.59 -21.33 2.40
C LEU A 169 -6.21 -20.05 1.65
N LYS A 170 -6.96 -19.73 0.60
CA LYS A 170 -6.78 -18.51 -0.19
C LYS A 170 -8.02 -17.64 -0.13
N GLY A 171 -7.84 -16.33 -0.04
CA GLY A 171 -8.93 -15.36 -0.11
C GLY A 171 -9.54 -15.35 -1.51
N VAL A 172 -10.79 -15.79 -1.63
CA VAL A 172 -11.57 -15.74 -2.87
C VAL A 172 -12.45 -14.49 -2.84
N VAL A 173 -12.29 -13.66 -3.88
CA VAL A 173 -13.06 -12.45 -4.08
C VAL A 173 -14.48 -12.81 -4.51
N ASP A 174 -15.46 -12.36 -3.72
CA ASP A 174 -16.88 -12.50 -4.02
C ASP A 174 -17.39 -11.27 -4.78
N SER A 175 -16.87 -10.07 -4.45
CA SER A 175 -17.20 -8.84 -5.17
C SER A 175 -16.11 -7.78 -5.06
N THR A 176 -16.02 -6.94 -6.09
CA THR A 176 -15.11 -5.79 -6.16
C THR A 176 -15.91 -4.54 -6.49
N THR A 177 -15.71 -3.47 -5.71
CA THR A 177 -16.23 -2.14 -6.03
C THR A 177 -15.10 -1.10 -5.89
N VAL A 178 -15.24 0.03 -6.58
CA VAL A 178 -14.27 1.15 -6.56
C VAL A 178 -14.84 2.21 -5.62
N GLU A 179 -14.18 2.67 -4.55
CA GLU A 179 -14.80 3.48 -3.46
C GLU A 179 -15.30 4.89 -3.82
N GLN A 180 -15.13 5.34 -5.07
CA GLN A 180 -16.06 6.34 -5.61
C GLN A 180 -17.50 5.78 -5.78
N GLU A 181 -17.70 4.48 -5.50
CA GLU A 181 -18.89 3.60 -5.57
C GLU A 181 -18.88 2.35 -4.60
N GLY A 182 -17.79 1.91 -3.93
CA GLY A 182 -17.75 0.92 -2.78
C GLY A 182 -16.42 0.10 -2.55
N PRO A 183 -16.30 -0.81 -1.54
CA PRO A 183 -15.11 -1.66 -1.23
C PRO A 183 -15.00 -3.07 -1.91
N VAL A 184 -13.84 -3.75 -1.83
CA VAL A 184 -13.65 -5.17 -2.24
C VAL A 184 -13.93 -6.13 -1.08
N THR A 185 -14.76 -7.16 -1.30
CA THR A 185 -15.19 -8.14 -0.27
C THR A 185 -15.09 -9.59 -0.77
N GLY A 186 -14.86 -10.54 0.16
CA GLY A 186 -14.72 -11.96 -0.16
C GLY A 186 -14.63 -12.88 1.07
N LYS A 187 -14.33 -14.17 0.84
CA LYS A 187 -14.13 -15.22 1.87
C LYS A 187 -12.94 -16.12 1.53
N TYR A 188 -12.26 -16.72 2.53
CA TYR A 188 -11.19 -17.68 2.26
C TYR A 188 -11.73 -19.07 1.95
N GLN A 189 -11.15 -19.76 0.96
CA GLN A 189 -11.53 -21.10 0.49
C GLN A 189 -10.28 -21.93 0.17
N GLY A 190 -10.32 -23.25 0.36
CA GLY A 190 -9.24 -24.18 0.03
C GLY A 190 -9.31 -25.50 0.82
N GLY A 191 -8.87 -26.61 0.19
CA GLY A 191 -8.97 -27.95 0.77
C GLY A 191 -10.43 -28.40 0.98
N ASP A 192 -10.64 -29.31 1.95
CA ASP A 192 -11.97 -29.80 2.35
C ASP A 192 -12.66 -28.90 3.40
N HIS A 193 -12.10 -27.70 3.66
CA HIS A 193 -12.63 -26.78 4.66
C HIS A 193 -13.73 -25.88 4.07
N ALA A 194 -14.79 -25.64 4.84
CA ALA A 194 -15.84 -24.71 4.45
C ALA A 194 -15.30 -23.27 4.32
N PRO A 195 -15.97 -22.36 3.57
CA PRO A 195 -15.56 -20.96 3.52
C PRO A 195 -15.42 -20.34 4.91
N PHE A 196 -14.31 -19.67 5.16
CA PHE A 196 -13.85 -19.23 6.48
C PHE A 196 -13.27 -17.81 6.41
N LEU A 197 -13.30 -17.05 7.50
CA LEU A 197 -12.74 -15.69 7.63
C LEU A 197 -13.22 -14.69 6.56
N PRO A 198 -14.52 -14.33 6.51
CA PRO A 198 -14.97 -13.28 5.60
C PRO A 198 -14.13 -12.02 5.77
N PHE A 199 -13.69 -11.44 4.65
CA PHE A 199 -12.73 -10.34 4.63
C PHE A 199 -13.20 -9.16 3.78
N THR A 200 -12.63 -8.00 4.10
CA THR A 200 -12.70 -6.79 3.29
C THR A 200 -11.29 -6.26 3.12
N ALA A 201 -10.88 -6.04 1.87
CA ALA A 201 -9.59 -5.45 1.54
C ALA A 201 -9.80 -4.13 0.80
N ARG A 202 -9.27 -3.03 1.32
CA ARG A 202 -9.33 -1.72 0.68
C ARG A 202 -7.95 -1.33 0.17
N PHE A 203 -7.89 -0.97 -1.11
CA PHE A 203 -6.68 -0.53 -1.79
C PHE A 203 -6.79 0.96 -2.11
N TYR A 204 -5.91 1.76 -1.51
CA TYR A 204 -5.86 3.20 -1.72
C TYR A 204 -4.66 3.54 -2.59
N ILE A 205 -4.91 4.27 -3.68
CA ILE A 205 -3.92 4.71 -4.65
C ILE A 205 -4.15 6.21 -4.89
N ALA A 206 -3.15 7.02 -4.61
CA ALA A 206 -3.20 8.46 -4.81
C ALA A 206 -2.52 8.86 -6.12
N ALA A 207 -2.86 10.03 -6.67
CA ALA A 207 -2.15 10.59 -7.82
C ALA A 207 -0.64 10.71 -7.52
N GLY A 208 0.21 10.47 -8.51
CA GLY A 208 1.67 10.44 -8.36
C GLY A 208 2.23 9.25 -7.57
N ALA A 209 1.40 8.43 -6.92
CA ALA A 209 1.87 7.30 -6.13
C ALA A 209 2.35 6.15 -7.01
N THR A 210 3.46 5.53 -6.61
CA THR A 210 3.88 4.19 -7.03
C THR A 210 3.66 3.15 -5.92
N SER A 211 3.02 3.57 -4.82
CA SER A 211 2.67 2.73 -3.68
C SER A 211 1.16 2.47 -3.63
N VAL A 212 0.80 1.36 -2.99
CA VAL A 212 -0.60 1.00 -2.71
C VAL A 212 -0.74 0.82 -1.20
N ARG A 213 -1.60 1.62 -0.57
CA ARG A 213 -1.95 1.38 0.84
C ARG A 213 -3.05 0.35 0.91
N VAL A 214 -2.83 -0.71 1.67
CA VAL A 214 -3.79 -1.80 1.87
C VAL A 214 -4.32 -1.76 3.30
N VAL A 215 -5.65 -1.77 3.45
CA VAL A 215 -6.33 -2.00 4.72
C VAL A 215 -7.07 -3.32 4.62
N HIS A 216 -6.60 -4.32 5.37
CA HIS A 216 -7.16 -5.66 5.39
C HIS A 216 -7.90 -5.91 6.71
N PHE A 217 -9.17 -6.26 6.62
CA PHE A 217 -10.03 -6.59 7.74
C PHE A 217 -10.65 -7.97 7.52
N PHE A 218 -10.80 -8.74 8.59
CA PHE A 218 -11.48 -10.03 8.57
C PHE A 218 -12.26 -10.25 9.87
N VAL A 219 -13.28 -11.11 9.82
CA VAL A 219 -14.03 -11.55 10.99
C VAL A 219 -13.71 -13.02 11.26
N PHE A 220 -13.36 -13.36 12.49
CA PHE A 220 -13.23 -14.75 12.90
C PHE A 220 -14.62 -15.37 13.09
N ASP A 221 -14.95 -16.38 12.28
CA ASP A 221 -16.25 -17.07 12.27
C ASP A 221 -16.14 -18.60 12.38
N GLY A 222 -14.97 -19.11 12.78
CA GLY A 222 -14.71 -20.55 12.94
C GLY A 222 -15.02 -21.10 14.33
N ASP A 223 -14.83 -22.41 14.48
CA ASP A 223 -14.86 -23.10 15.77
C ASP A 223 -13.52 -22.90 16.47
N GLN A 224 -13.54 -22.21 17.61
CA GLN A 224 -12.35 -21.97 18.44
C GLN A 224 -11.64 -23.25 18.92
N ASN A 225 -12.29 -24.43 18.86
CA ASN A 225 -11.71 -25.71 19.26
C ASN A 225 -11.15 -26.52 18.08
N ALA A 226 -11.35 -26.07 16.84
CA ALA A 226 -10.92 -26.79 15.64
C ALA A 226 -10.16 -25.90 14.65
N ASP A 227 -10.43 -24.60 14.61
CA ASP A 227 -9.91 -23.68 13.59
C ASP A 227 -8.81 -22.79 14.17
N PHE A 228 -7.63 -23.39 14.37
CA PHE A 228 -6.47 -22.66 14.90
C PHE A 228 -5.73 -21.96 13.76
N ILE A 229 -5.77 -20.63 13.74
CA ILE A 229 -5.01 -19.81 12.79
C ILE A 229 -3.51 -19.88 13.13
N LYS A 230 -2.72 -20.40 12.19
CA LYS A 230 -1.25 -20.50 12.28
C LYS A 230 -0.52 -19.42 11.48
N GLY A 231 -1.19 -18.79 10.55
CA GLY A 231 -0.62 -17.71 9.77
C GLY A 231 -1.67 -16.98 8.94
N LEU A 232 -1.47 -15.67 8.79
CA LEU A 232 -2.24 -14.82 7.88
C LEU A 232 -1.24 -13.96 7.10
N GLY A 233 -1.47 -13.79 5.81
CA GLY A 233 -0.54 -13.04 4.98
C GLY A 233 -1.10 -12.61 3.64
N LEU A 234 -0.29 -11.83 2.94
CA LEU A 234 -0.47 -11.42 1.56
C LEU A 234 0.78 -11.84 0.81
N THR A 235 0.60 -12.60 -0.26
CA THR A 235 1.70 -13.12 -1.09
C THR A 235 1.60 -12.57 -2.50
N PHE A 236 2.75 -12.30 -3.12
CA PHE A 236 2.84 -11.94 -4.53
C PHE A 236 3.90 -12.81 -5.23
N SER A 237 3.73 -12.98 -6.53
CA SER A 237 4.79 -13.45 -7.42
C SER A 237 5.52 -12.25 -8.02
N THR A 238 6.84 -12.29 -8.05
CA THR A 238 7.67 -11.27 -8.72
C THR A 238 8.38 -11.89 -9.92
N PRO A 239 8.22 -11.35 -11.14
CA PRO A 239 8.93 -11.84 -12.31
C PRO A 239 10.40 -11.40 -12.26
N LEU A 240 11.27 -12.28 -11.74
CA LEU A 240 12.71 -12.04 -11.64
C LEU A 240 13.42 -12.57 -12.88
N SER A 241 13.57 -11.74 -13.91
CA SER A 241 14.28 -12.08 -15.16
C SER A 241 15.78 -11.78 -15.12
N ASP A 242 16.23 -10.96 -14.16
CA ASP A 242 17.63 -10.52 -14.08
C ASP A 242 18.57 -11.65 -13.64
N ALA A 243 19.88 -11.46 -13.78
CA ALA A 243 20.88 -12.40 -13.27
C ALA A 243 20.80 -12.51 -11.74
N LEU A 244 21.21 -13.66 -11.16
CA LEU A 244 21.09 -13.88 -9.71
C LEU A 244 21.83 -12.83 -8.87
N TYR A 245 22.94 -12.30 -9.38
CA TYR A 245 23.73 -11.26 -8.71
C TYR A 245 23.12 -9.86 -8.79
N ASP A 246 22.12 -9.65 -9.67
CA ASP A 246 21.32 -8.42 -9.82
C ASP A 246 19.91 -8.56 -9.20
N ARG A 247 19.61 -9.69 -8.55
CA ARG A 247 18.38 -9.87 -7.77
C ARG A 247 18.67 -9.54 -6.32
N HIS A 248 17.85 -8.69 -5.73
CA HIS A 248 18.09 -8.17 -4.39
C HIS A 248 16.97 -8.46 -3.41
N VAL A 249 17.34 -8.68 -2.16
CA VAL A 249 16.45 -8.86 -1.01
C VAL A 249 16.73 -7.75 -0.01
N ARG A 250 15.68 -7.11 0.49
CA ARG A 250 15.79 -6.02 1.47
C ARG A 250 14.79 -6.20 2.59
N PHE A 251 15.27 -6.02 3.83
CA PHE A 251 14.44 -5.98 5.03
C PHE A 251 14.75 -4.71 5.81
N SER A 252 13.71 -3.99 6.21
CA SER A 252 13.83 -2.84 7.10
C SER A 252 13.78 -3.27 8.56
N SER A 253 14.65 -2.69 9.39
CA SER A 253 14.57 -2.77 10.84
C SER A 253 13.73 -1.62 11.42
N SER A 254 13.33 -1.76 12.69
CA SER A 254 12.49 -0.78 13.38
C SER A 254 13.17 0.56 13.65
N ASP A 255 14.50 0.62 13.62
CA ASP A 255 15.31 1.83 13.83
C ASP A 255 15.69 2.53 12.51
N GLY A 256 15.15 2.06 11.38
CA GLY A 256 15.39 2.65 10.06
C GLY A 256 16.61 2.07 9.32
N GLY A 257 17.30 1.09 9.89
CA GLY A 257 18.30 0.31 9.17
C GLY A 257 17.69 -0.55 8.05
N ILE A 258 18.48 -0.83 7.03
CA ILE A 258 18.11 -1.72 5.92
C ILE A 258 19.16 -2.84 5.82
N LEU A 259 18.75 -4.09 6.01
CA LEU A 259 19.50 -5.24 5.54
C LEU A 259 19.29 -5.32 4.02
N GLY A 260 20.37 -5.34 3.25
CA GLY A 260 20.33 -5.46 1.80
C GLY A 260 21.32 -6.50 1.31
N GLU A 261 20.82 -7.54 0.66
CA GLU A 261 21.64 -8.59 0.06
C GLU A 261 21.24 -8.84 -1.40
N ALA A 262 22.16 -9.45 -2.16
CA ALA A 262 21.85 -10.03 -3.45
C ALA A 262 21.59 -11.54 -3.29
N VAL A 263 20.77 -12.13 -4.17
CA VAL A 263 20.51 -13.58 -4.17
C VAL A 263 21.79 -14.36 -4.42
N LEU A 264 22.69 -13.84 -5.26
CA LEU A 264 24.07 -14.29 -5.37
C LEU A 264 25.01 -13.15 -4.95
N GLY A 265 25.48 -13.19 -3.72
CA GLY A 265 26.47 -12.24 -3.20
C GLY A 265 27.85 -12.46 -3.83
N LEU A 266 28.48 -11.37 -4.29
CA LEU A 266 29.85 -11.34 -4.81
C LEU A 266 30.86 -10.75 -3.81
N TYR A 267 30.37 -10.34 -2.64
CA TYR A 267 31.17 -9.87 -1.51
C TYR A 267 31.60 -11.04 -0.61
N GLY A 268 32.65 -10.82 0.20
CA GLY A 268 33.11 -11.81 1.19
C GLY A 268 33.65 -13.11 0.59
N LEU A 269 33.85 -13.17 -0.72
CA LEU A 269 34.41 -14.32 -1.42
C LEU A 269 35.93 -14.45 -1.17
N ARG A 270 36.47 -15.63 -1.48
CA ARG A 270 37.92 -15.89 -1.41
C ARG A 270 38.73 -15.04 -2.42
N ARG A 271 38.07 -14.55 -3.47
CA ARG A 271 38.63 -13.69 -4.52
C ARG A 271 37.87 -12.39 -4.48
N ASP A 272 38.57 -11.30 -4.78
CA ASP A 272 37.97 -9.97 -4.75
C ASP A 272 37.28 -9.65 -6.08
N ALA A 273 35.98 -9.34 -6.03
CA ALA A 273 35.20 -8.86 -7.18
C ALA A 273 35.47 -7.39 -7.52
N THR A 274 36.28 -6.71 -6.72
CA THR A 274 36.63 -5.29 -6.77
C THR A 274 35.48 -4.35 -6.43
N ASN A 275 35.81 -3.18 -5.90
CA ASN A 275 34.82 -2.16 -5.51
C ASN A 275 33.86 -1.78 -6.66
N ARG A 276 34.32 -1.78 -7.92
CA ARG A 276 33.46 -1.46 -9.07
C ARG A 276 32.23 -2.38 -9.16
N VAL A 277 32.39 -3.67 -8.84
CA VAL A 277 31.29 -4.65 -8.83
C VAL A 277 30.54 -4.59 -7.50
N LEU A 278 31.28 -4.55 -6.39
CA LEU A 278 30.71 -4.61 -5.05
C LEU A 278 29.85 -3.37 -4.73
N ASP A 279 30.30 -2.16 -5.07
CA ASP A 279 29.57 -0.92 -4.82
C ASP A 279 28.21 -0.92 -5.55
N ALA A 280 28.18 -1.40 -6.80
CA ALA A 280 26.95 -1.55 -7.56
C ALA A 280 26.00 -2.58 -6.92
N GLN A 281 26.54 -3.71 -6.46
CA GLN A 281 25.75 -4.75 -5.82
C GLN A 281 25.14 -4.29 -4.49
N PHE A 282 25.91 -3.60 -3.65
CA PHE A 282 25.42 -3.03 -2.40
C PHE A 282 24.37 -1.93 -2.63
N ALA A 283 24.56 -1.09 -3.66
CA ALA A 283 23.59 -0.07 -4.05
C ALA A 283 22.30 -0.68 -4.65
N GLY A 284 22.33 -1.93 -5.10
CA GLY A 284 21.22 -2.57 -5.81
C GLY A 284 20.99 -2.04 -7.22
N THR A 285 22.06 -1.60 -7.86
CA THR A 285 22.06 -1.17 -9.26
C THR A 285 22.62 -2.27 -10.14
N PRO A 286 22.27 -2.32 -11.44
CA PRO A 286 22.83 -3.31 -12.36
C PRO A 286 24.36 -3.35 -12.30
N LEU A 287 24.92 -4.54 -12.15
CA LEU A 287 26.37 -4.74 -12.15
C LEU A 287 26.96 -4.43 -13.54
N PRO A 288 28.26 -4.08 -13.61
CA PRO A 288 28.93 -3.94 -14.90
C PRO A 288 28.95 -5.30 -15.63
N ASP A 289 29.15 -5.26 -16.95
CA ASP A 289 29.22 -6.46 -17.79
C ASP A 289 30.21 -7.50 -17.20
N PRO A 290 29.82 -8.77 -17.01
CA PRO A 290 30.68 -9.82 -16.46
C PRO A 290 32.03 -10.00 -17.16
N SER A 291 32.14 -9.64 -18.44
CA SER A 291 33.42 -9.65 -19.19
C SER A 291 34.44 -8.65 -18.65
N THR A 292 33.99 -7.66 -17.87
CA THR A 292 34.84 -6.65 -17.23
C THR A 292 35.26 -7.04 -15.81
N TRP A 293 34.76 -8.16 -15.29
CA TRP A 293 35.07 -8.62 -13.95
C TRP A 293 36.44 -9.32 -13.91
N PRO A 294 37.09 -9.42 -12.75
CA PRO A 294 38.25 -10.29 -12.59
C PRO A 294 37.91 -11.71 -13.03
N SER A 295 38.77 -12.31 -13.87
CA SER A 295 38.56 -13.68 -14.37
C SER A 295 38.45 -14.73 -13.26
N THR A 296 38.95 -14.43 -12.06
CA THR A 296 38.83 -15.28 -10.87
C THR A 296 37.44 -15.27 -10.21
N ILE A 297 36.51 -14.46 -10.73
CA ILE A 297 35.13 -14.29 -10.24
C ILE A 297 34.12 -14.66 -11.31
N SER A 298 34.39 -14.33 -12.58
CA SER A 298 33.48 -14.59 -13.71
C SER A 298 33.58 -16.02 -14.28
N SER A 299 34.54 -16.84 -13.81
CA SER A 299 34.73 -18.24 -14.21
C SER A 299 33.98 -19.24 -13.35
#